data_AF-A0A916BA62-F1
#
_entry.id   AF-A0A916BA62-F1
#
_cell.length_a   1.000
_cell.length_b   1.000
_cell.length_c   1.000
_cell.angle_alpha   90.00
_cell.angle_beta   90.00
_cell.angle_gamma   90.00
#
_symmetry.space_group_name_H-M   'P 1'
#
loop_
_entity.id
_entity.type
_entity.pdbx_description
1 polymer ?
#
loop_
_entity_poly.entity_id
_entity_poly.type
_entity_poly.pdbx_seq_one_letter_code
_entity_poly.pdbx_strand_id
1 'polypeptide(L)' 'NIPVLEVDELWSFVFRSKDKVWVWIAMNRETREIVAYA' A
#
# COMPACT_ATOMS: atom_id res chain seq x y z
N ASN A 1 -13.54 19.42 -3.24
CA ASN A 1 -13.65 17.94 -3.22
C ASN A 1 -12.68 17.44 -2.16
N ILE A 2 -13.13 16.74 -1.12
CA ILE A 2 -12.21 16.18 -0.11
C ILE A 2 -11.72 14.83 -0.68
N PRO A 3 -10.40 14.61 -0.82
CA PRO A 3 -9.88 13.37 -1.39
C PRO A 3 -10.23 12.18 -0.50
N VAL A 4 -10.74 11.10 -1.11
CA VAL A 4 -10.98 9.82 -0.45
C VAL A 4 -9.70 8.99 -0.55
N LEU A 5 -9.21 8.53 0.60
CA LEU A 5 -8.04 7.66 0.68
C LEU A 5 -8.46 6.22 0.95
N GLU A 6 -7.84 5.29 0.24
CA GLU A 6 -7.95 3.84 0.45
C GLU A 6 -6.64 3.36 1.09
N VAL A 7 -6.76 2.48 2.08
CA VAL A 7 -5.62 1.86 2.74
C VAL A 7 -5.58 0.39 2.36
N ASP A 8 -4.40 -0.09 1.99
CA ASP A 8 -4.20 -1.49 1.61
C ASP A 8 -2.94 -2.06 2.27
N GLU A 9 -2.99 -3.36 2.53
CA GLU A 9 -1.89 -4.15 3.06
C GLU A 9 -1.39 -5.11 1.98
N LEU A 10 -0.11 -5.00 1.65
CA LEU A 10 0.52 -5.72 0.55
C LEU A 10 1.71 -6.52 1.06
N TRP A 11 1.98 -7.64 0.41
CA TRP A 11 3.27 -8.32 0.51
C TRP A 11 3.64 -8.88 -0.86
N SER A 12 4.94 -8.96 -1.12
CA SER A 12 5.47 -9.61 -2.31
C SER A 12 6.56 -10.61 -1.93
N PHE A 13 7.03 -11.37 -2.91
CA PHE A 13 8.13 -12.29 -2.72
C PHE A 13 9.44 -11.53 -2.46
N VAL A 14 10.02 -11.71 -1.28
CA VAL A 14 11.29 -11.09 -0.87
C VAL A 14 12.44 -12.12 -0.84
N PHE A 15 12.68 -12.80 -1.96
CA PHE A 15 13.69 -13.87 -2.13
C PHE A 15 13.46 -15.15 -1.29
N ARG A 16 12.89 -15.03 -0.08
CA ARG A 16 12.55 -16.14 0.81
C ARG A 16 11.07 -16.08 1.16
N SER A 17 10.24 -16.97 0.61
CA SER A 17 8.77 -16.96 0.80
C SER A 17 8.29 -17.13 2.24
N LYS A 18 9.15 -17.63 3.13
CA LYS A 18 8.89 -17.75 4.57
C LYS A 18 8.95 -16.41 5.29
N ASP A 19 9.69 -15.44 4.75
CA ASP A 19 9.75 -14.09 5.29
C ASP A 19 8.63 -13.26 4.67
N LYS A 20 7.57 -13.03 5.44
CA LYS A 20 6.53 -12.09 5.05
C LYS A 20 6.96 -10.70 5.49
N VAL A 21 7.26 -9.86 4.51
CA VAL A 21 7.45 -8.42 4.71
C VAL A 21 6.18 -7.75 4.21
N TRP A 22 5.48 -7.12 5.14
CA TRP A 22 4.24 -6.40 4.88
C TRP A 22 4.55 -4.93 4.65
N VAL A 23 3.84 -4.33 3.72
CA VAL A 23 3.88 -2.90 3.45
C VAL A 23 2.45 -2.38 3.49
N TRP A 24 2.26 -1.27 4.17
CA TRP A 24 0.99 -0.55 4.18
C TRP A 24 1.11 0.62 3.22
N ILE A 25 0.06 0.87 2.44
CA ILE A 25 -0.02 2.05 1.58
C ILE A 25 -1.32 2.81 1.82
N ALA A 26 -1.27 4.13 1.67
CA ALA A 26 -2.46 4.96 1.51
C ALA A 26 -2.48 5.54 0.10
N MET A 27 -3.59 5.35 -0.62
CA MET A 27 -3.74 5.76 -2.01
C MET A 27 -4.95 6.67 -2.19
N ASN A 28 -4.81 7.71 -3.01
CA ASN A 28 -5.95 8.51 -3.45
C ASN A 28 -6.82 7.71 -4.43
N ARG A 29 -8.11 7.54 -4.11
CA ARG A 29 -9.05 6.71 -4.89
C ARG A 29 -9.26 7.20 -6.32
N GLU A 30 -9.23 8.51 -6.56
CA GLU A 30 -9.47 9.09 -7.89
C GLU A 30 -8.21 9.05 -8.75
N THR A 31 -7.07 9.50 -8.21
CA THR A 31 -5.82 9.66 -8.99
C THR A 31 -4.94 8.40 -9.00
N ARG A 32 -5.16 7.48 -8.07
CA ARG A 32 -4.30 6.33 -7.77
C ARG A 32 -2.87 6.70 -7.33
N GLU A 33 -2.67 7.94 -6.88
CA GLU A 33 -1.41 8.38 -6.30
C GLU A 33 -1.22 7.77 -4.90
N ILE A 34 -0.03 7.25 -4.61
CA ILE A 34 0.35 6.81 -3.27
C ILE A 34 0.81 8.02 -2.47
N VAL A 35 0.17 8.28 -1.33
CA VAL A 35 0.43 9.47 -0.50
C VAL A 35 1.16 9.15 0.81
N ALA A 36 1.18 7.89 1.24
CA ALA A 36 1.95 7.42 2.39
C ALA A 36 2.25 5.91 2.30
N TYR A 37 3.28 5.45 3.02
CA TYR A 37 3.63 4.04 3.18
C TYR A 37 4.27 3.76 4.55
N ALA A 38 4.20 2.50 5.02
CA ALA A 38 4.86 2.01 6.23
C ALA A 38 5.33 0.56 6.08
#